data_AF-U9UWM2-F1
#
_entry.id   AF-U9UWM2-F1
#
_cell.length_a   1.000
_cell.length_b   1.000
_cell.length_c   1.000
_cell.angle_alpha   90.00
_cell.angle_beta   90.00
_cell.angle_gamma   90.00
#
_symmetry.space_group_name_H-M   'P 1'
#
loop_
_entity.id
_entity.type
_entity.pdbx_description
1 polymer ?
#
loop_
_entity_poly.entity_id
_entity_poly.type
_entity_poly.pdbx_seq_one_letter_code
_entity_poly.pdbx_strand_id
1 'polypeptide(L)'
;MKVDSHLCAAFPEHQNQPFCGRSVILVGDFGQLPLIIDEPIYSKKPRHDSLSNDGMNILAIRFDNSSTIENNQFMDAIHITPQKVDVYEINLAKLKSLNASVARVHAVHTGGNDASKADSDTAKGLEAQLLLSKGARVMLKANLSVETGLANGSVGTIDDIYLLFQLLFL
;
A
#
# COMPACT_ATOMS: atom_id res chain seq x y z
N MET A 1 19.75 -11.64 -12.99
CA MET A 1 18.55 -11.44 -12.13
C MET A 1 18.40 -9.95 -11.87
N LYS A 2 17.18 -9.37 -11.87
CA LYS A 2 17.01 -7.90 -11.75
C LYS A 2 17.72 -7.28 -10.53
N VAL A 3 17.74 -7.99 -9.40
CA VAL A 3 18.43 -7.54 -8.18
C VAL A 3 19.96 -7.47 -8.35
N ASP A 4 20.55 -8.39 -9.11
CA ASP A 4 21.99 -8.43 -9.38
C ASP A 4 22.43 -7.20 -10.18
N SER A 5 21.67 -6.87 -11.22
CA SER A 5 21.87 -5.67 -12.02
C SER A 5 21.78 -4.37 -11.18
N HIS A 6 20.82 -4.29 -10.26
CA HIS A 6 20.68 -3.13 -9.37
C HIS A 6 21.82 -3.02 -8.37
N LEU A 7 22.23 -4.13 -7.74
CA LEU A 7 23.38 -4.16 -6.83
C LEU A 7 24.66 -3.76 -7.55
N CYS A 8 24.80 -4.14 -8.82
CA CYS A 8 25.95 -3.80 -9.63
C CYS A 8 25.98 -2.38 -10.17
N ALA A 9 24.83 -1.72 -10.27
CA ALA A 9 24.78 -0.28 -10.46
C ALA A 9 25.21 0.48 -9.19
N ALA A 10 24.83 0.00 -8.00
CA ALA A 10 25.18 0.62 -6.73
C ALA A 10 26.63 0.37 -6.29
N PHE A 11 27.21 -0.79 -6.67
CA PHE A 11 28.56 -1.21 -6.28
C PHE A 11 29.41 -1.59 -7.51
N PRO A 12 29.82 -0.60 -8.32
CA PRO A 12 30.45 -0.85 -9.61
C PRO A 12 31.82 -1.54 -9.49
N GLU A 13 32.51 -1.40 -8.36
CA GLU A 13 33.86 -1.93 -8.15
C GLU A 13 33.94 -3.47 -8.16
N HIS A 14 32.80 -4.16 -8.02
CA HIS A 14 32.73 -5.61 -7.91
C HIS A 14 31.86 -6.26 -9.00
N GLN A 15 31.64 -5.58 -10.13
CA GLN A 15 30.78 -6.02 -11.24
C GLN A 15 31.07 -7.40 -11.81
N ASN A 16 32.30 -7.90 -11.65
CA ASN A 16 32.69 -9.21 -12.12
C ASN A 16 32.32 -10.35 -11.16
N GLN A 17 31.73 -10.04 -10.01
CA GLN A 17 31.28 -11.03 -9.01
C GLN A 17 29.75 -11.06 -8.95
N PRO A 18 29.13 -12.23 -8.68
CA PRO A 18 27.70 -12.31 -8.41
C PRO A 18 27.28 -11.31 -7.33
N PHE A 19 26.16 -10.62 -7.56
CA PHE A 19 25.60 -9.58 -6.70
C PHE A 19 26.58 -8.47 -6.35
N CYS A 20 27.58 -8.24 -7.20
CA CYS A 20 28.66 -7.31 -6.95
C CYS A 20 29.37 -7.52 -5.62
N GLY A 21 29.68 -8.78 -5.32
CA GLY A 21 30.41 -9.18 -4.12
C GLY A 21 29.58 -9.04 -2.83
N ARG A 22 28.27 -8.80 -2.92
CA ARG A 22 27.38 -8.71 -1.76
C ARG A 22 26.79 -10.07 -1.43
N SER A 23 26.82 -10.42 -0.15
CA SER A 23 26.05 -11.55 0.36
C SER A 23 24.56 -11.24 0.26
N VAL A 24 23.80 -12.10 -0.40
CA VAL A 24 22.35 -11.96 -0.60
C VAL A 24 21.65 -13.15 0.04
N ILE A 25 20.63 -12.86 0.85
CA ILE A 25 19.72 -13.86 1.41
C ILE A 25 18.33 -13.56 0.83
N LEU A 26 17.74 -14.54 0.14
CA LEU A 26 16.37 -14.46 -0.36
C LEU A 26 15.47 -15.21 0.61
N VAL A 27 14.45 -14.53 1.15
CA VAL A 27 13.47 -15.10 2.07
C VAL A 27 12.08 -14.91 1.47
N GLY A 28 11.28 -15.97 1.45
CA GLY A 28 9.91 -15.92 0.96
C GLY A 28 9.26 -17.30 0.91
N ASP A 29 7.94 -17.31 0.72
CA ASP A 29 7.13 -18.50 0.50
C ASP A 29 6.52 -18.42 -0.91
N PHE A 30 6.92 -19.35 -1.77
CA PHE A 30 6.49 -19.38 -3.17
C PHE A 30 5.02 -19.79 -3.36
N GLY A 31 4.34 -20.24 -2.30
CA GLY A 31 2.89 -20.46 -2.29
C GLY A 31 2.06 -19.20 -2.00
N GLN A 32 2.71 -18.05 -1.75
CA GLN A 32 2.04 -16.76 -1.51
C GLN A 32 1.81 -15.98 -2.81
N LEU A 33 1.40 -14.71 -2.69
CA LEU A 33 1.05 -13.87 -3.84
C LEU A 33 2.21 -13.79 -4.85
N PRO A 34 1.95 -14.05 -6.15
CA PRO A 34 2.96 -13.85 -7.17
C PRO A 34 3.30 -12.36 -7.29
N LEU A 35 4.42 -12.06 -7.95
CA LEU A 35 4.78 -10.67 -8.24
C LEU A 35 3.64 -9.95 -8.98
N ILE A 36 3.39 -8.70 -8.60
CA ILE A 36 2.39 -7.85 -9.23
C ILE A 36 2.87 -7.56 -10.65
N ILE A 37 2.18 -8.11 -11.65
CA ILE A 37 2.43 -7.92 -13.09
C ILE A 37 3.76 -8.51 -13.62
N ASP A 38 4.72 -8.82 -12.76
CA ASP A 38 5.98 -9.48 -13.14
C ASP A 38 5.86 -11.01 -13.22
N GLU A 39 6.75 -11.65 -13.98
CA GLU A 39 6.87 -13.10 -14.02
C GLU A 39 7.44 -13.64 -12.69
N PRO A 40 6.81 -14.65 -12.05
CA PRO A 40 7.37 -15.30 -10.89
C PRO A 40 8.76 -15.82 -11.20
N ILE A 41 9.68 -15.70 -10.24
CA ILE A 41 11.09 -16.10 -10.38
C ILE A 41 11.24 -17.60 -10.74
N TYR A 42 10.22 -18.42 -10.48
CA TYR A 42 10.17 -19.85 -10.78
C TYR A 42 9.47 -20.21 -12.11
N SER A 43 8.99 -19.23 -12.89
CA SER A 43 8.32 -19.54 -14.15
C SER A 43 9.29 -20.15 -15.16
N LYS A 44 8.99 -21.36 -15.64
CA LYS A 44 9.79 -22.06 -16.68
C LYS A 44 9.32 -21.74 -18.11
N LYS A 45 8.22 -20.99 -18.27
CA LYS A 45 7.67 -20.59 -19.57
C LYS A 45 7.24 -19.12 -19.55
N PRO A 46 7.51 -18.34 -20.62
CA PRO A 46 7.00 -16.98 -20.74
C PRO A 46 5.47 -17.00 -20.78
N ARG A 47 4.82 -16.12 -20.03
CA ARG A 47 3.35 -16.05 -20.01
C ARG A 47 2.85 -15.34 -21.28
N HIS A 48 2.31 -16.12 -22.19
CA HIS A 48 1.24 -15.65 -23.06
C HIS A 48 -0.08 -15.95 -22.32
N ASP A 49 -0.91 -14.93 -22.18
CA ASP A 49 -2.30 -14.94 -21.71
C ASP A 49 -2.59 -14.29 -20.34
N SER A 50 -3.64 -13.48 -20.41
CA SER A 50 -4.20 -12.55 -19.45
C SER A 50 -4.47 -13.14 -18.08
N LEU A 51 -4.29 -12.29 -17.05
CA LEU A 51 -4.66 -12.51 -15.66
C LEU A 51 -6.00 -13.25 -15.54
N SER A 52 -5.97 -14.55 -15.28
CA SER A 52 -7.18 -15.36 -15.17
C SER A 52 -7.89 -15.08 -13.85
N ASN A 53 -9.20 -14.93 -13.91
CA ASN A 53 -10.13 -14.83 -12.77
C ASN A 53 -9.98 -15.98 -11.74
N ASP A 54 -9.24 -17.04 -12.09
CA ASP A 54 -8.98 -18.21 -11.24
C ASP A 54 -8.24 -17.90 -9.93
N GLY A 55 -7.36 -16.88 -9.92
CA GLY A 55 -6.61 -16.51 -8.71
C GLY A 55 -7.47 -15.92 -7.60
N MET A 56 -8.52 -15.17 -7.97
CA MET A 56 -9.49 -14.57 -7.03
C MET A 56 -10.35 -15.63 -6.35
N ASN A 57 -10.78 -16.65 -7.09
CA ASN A 57 -11.61 -17.74 -6.55
C ASN A 57 -10.87 -18.56 -5.48
N ILE A 58 -9.55 -18.78 -5.63
CA ILE A 58 -8.75 -19.52 -4.64
C ILE A 58 -8.63 -18.75 -3.32
N LEU A 59 -8.57 -17.41 -3.36
CA LEU A 59 -8.55 -16.57 -2.15
C LEU A 59 -9.92 -16.56 -1.45
N ALA A 60 -11.01 -16.48 -2.22
CA ALA A 60 -12.36 -16.44 -1.68
C ALA A 60 -12.76 -17.77 -0.98
N ILE A 61 -12.41 -18.92 -1.56
CA ILE A 61 -12.76 -20.25 -1.02
C ILE A 61 -12.15 -20.50 0.38
N ARG A 62 -11.06 -19.81 0.75
CA ARG A 62 -10.37 -20.03 2.04
C ARG A 62 -10.99 -19.26 3.22
N PHE A 63 -11.83 -18.26 2.98
CA PHE A 63 -12.24 -17.30 4.01
C PHE A 63 -13.72 -17.33 4.40
N ASP A 64 -14.59 -18.03 3.67
CA ASP A 64 -16.03 -17.76 3.74
C ASP A 64 -16.83 -18.76 4.60
N ASN A 65 -16.50 -18.89 5.90
CA ASN A 65 -17.29 -19.67 6.85
C ASN A 65 -17.28 -19.10 8.29
N SER A 66 -17.25 -17.78 8.49
CA SER A 66 -17.28 -17.21 9.85
C SER A 66 -18.64 -16.60 10.20
N SER A 67 -19.13 -16.93 11.40
CA SER A 67 -20.43 -16.47 11.91
C SER A 67 -20.41 -14.99 12.32
N THR A 68 -21.59 -14.34 12.40
CA THR A 68 -21.72 -12.92 12.79
C THR A 68 -21.16 -12.60 14.19
N ILE A 69 -21.09 -13.60 15.08
CA ILE A 69 -20.53 -13.46 16.44
C ILE A 69 -19.00 -13.36 16.39
N GLU A 70 -18.36 -14.18 15.56
CA GLU A 70 -16.91 -14.14 15.36
C GLU A 70 -16.46 -12.86 14.64
N ASN A 71 -17.29 -12.27 13.80
CA ASN A 71 -16.97 -11.00 13.16
C ASN A 71 -16.94 -9.83 14.16
N ASN A 72 -17.79 -9.86 15.19
CA ASN A 72 -17.85 -8.77 16.17
C ASN A 72 -16.62 -8.69 17.08
N GLN A 73 -16.00 -9.83 17.42
CA GLN A 73 -14.76 -9.83 18.22
C GLN A 73 -13.55 -9.25 17.46
N PHE A 74 -13.59 -9.21 16.13
CA PHE A 74 -12.50 -8.70 15.28
C PHE A 74 -12.83 -7.36 14.61
N MET A 75 -13.85 -6.64 15.07
CA MET A 75 -14.24 -5.34 14.49
C MET A 75 -13.10 -4.30 14.42
N ASP A 76 -12.11 -4.39 15.30
CA ASP A 76 -10.97 -3.47 15.34
C ASP A 76 -9.70 -4.02 14.68
N ALA A 77 -9.76 -5.25 14.17
CA ALA A 77 -8.66 -5.89 13.46
C ALA A 77 -8.43 -5.26 12.07
N ILE A 78 -7.24 -5.51 11.50
CA ILE A 78 -6.96 -5.16 10.10
C ILE A 78 -7.78 -6.09 9.20
N HIS A 79 -8.63 -5.50 8.37
CA HIS A 79 -9.43 -6.24 7.39
C HIS A 79 -8.64 -6.35 6.09
N ILE A 80 -8.48 -7.57 5.58
CA ILE A 80 -7.76 -7.85 4.33
C ILE A 80 -8.79 -8.23 3.28
N THR A 81 -8.83 -7.49 2.18
CA THR A 81 -9.71 -7.77 1.05
C THR A 81 -8.91 -7.76 -0.26
N PRO A 82 -9.37 -8.49 -1.30
CA PRO A 82 -8.61 -8.62 -2.53
C PRO A 82 -8.71 -7.40 -3.45
N GLN A 83 -9.72 -6.54 -3.29
CA GLN A 83 -9.93 -5.37 -4.16
C GLN A 83 -9.85 -4.05 -3.39
N LYS A 84 -9.27 -3.02 -4.04
CA LYS A 84 -9.17 -1.66 -3.49
C LYS A 84 -10.54 -1.02 -3.23
N VAL A 85 -11.56 -1.35 -4.04
CA VAL A 85 -12.92 -0.83 -3.86
C VAL A 85 -13.51 -1.28 -2.51
N ASP A 86 -13.36 -2.56 -2.17
CA ASP A 86 -13.81 -3.10 -0.87
C ASP A 86 -13.05 -2.45 0.28
N VAL A 87 -11.72 -2.23 0.13
CA VAL A 87 -10.91 -1.53 1.12
C VAL A 87 -11.46 -0.12 1.38
N TYR A 88 -11.80 0.62 0.33
CA TYR A 88 -12.35 1.97 0.44
C TYR A 88 -13.69 1.97 1.18
N GLU A 89 -14.61 1.08 0.81
CA GLU A 89 -15.94 1.01 1.42
C GLU A 89 -15.87 0.64 2.91
N ILE A 90 -15.06 -0.36 3.27
CA ILE A 90 -14.86 -0.78 4.66
C ILE A 90 -14.22 0.35 5.47
N ASN A 91 -13.17 0.99 4.94
CA ASN A 91 -12.51 2.10 5.61
C ASN A 91 -13.46 3.29 5.82
N LEU A 92 -14.29 3.62 4.83
CA LEU A 92 -15.27 4.69 4.93
C LEU A 92 -16.36 4.38 5.96
N ALA A 93 -16.85 3.13 6.00
CA ALA A 93 -17.82 2.70 7.00
C ALA A 93 -17.23 2.78 8.42
N LYS A 94 -15.99 2.33 8.62
CA LYS A 94 -15.29 2.41 9.91
C LYS A 94 -15.00 3.86 10.31
N LEU A 95 -14.62 4.72 9.37
CA LEU A 95 -14.43 6.15 9.62
C LEU A 95 -15.74 6.80 10.11
N LYS A 96 -16.87 6.48 9.47
CA LYS A 96 -18.20 6.97 9.89
C LYS A 96 -18.58 6.46 11.28
N SER A 97 -18.24 5.21 11.62
CA SER A 97 -18.57 4.64 12.92
C SER A 97 -17.79 5.24 14.10
N LEU A 98 -16.69 5.97 13.85
CA LEU A 98 -15.97 6.70 14.91
C LEU A 98 -16.82 7.81 15.53
N ASN A 99 -17.87 8.26 14.84
CA ASN A 99 -18.78 9.30 15.32
C ASN A 99 -18.06 10.58 15.78
N ALA A 100 -16.99 10.94 15.08
CA ALA A 100 -16.18 12.12 15.33
C ALA A 100 -16.15 13.03 14.10
N SER A 101 -15.76 14.29 14.29
CA SER A 101 -15.63 15.24 13.18
C SER A 101 -14.66 14.72 12.12
N VAL A 102 -15.05 14.86 10.86
CA VAL A 102 -14.25 14.42 9.71
C VAL A 102 -13.59 15.64 9.06
N ALA A 103 -12.27 15.68 9.09
CA ALA A 103 -11.47 16.62 8.31
C ALA A 103 -11.34 16.10 6.89
N ARG A 104 -11.69 16.95 5.92
CA ARG A 104 -11.52 16.68 4.49
C ARG A 104 -10.33 17.46 3.97
N VAL A 105 -9.28 16.76 3.57
CA VAL A 105 -8.05 17.34 3.02
C VAL A 105 -8.04 17.13 1.51
N HIS A 106 -7.95 18.23 0.77
CA HIS A 106 -7.83 18.20 -0.69
C HIS A 106 -6.35 18.24 -1.07
N ALA A 107 -5.98 17.42 -2.05
CA ALA A 107 -4.65 17.45 -2.62
C ALA A 107 -4.40 18.78 -3.35
N VAL A 108 -3.18 19.28 -3.24
CA VAL A 108 -2.68 20.37 -4.09
C VAL A 108 -1.96 19.72 -5.27
N HIS A 109 -2.47 19.97 -6.47
CA HIS A 109 -1.94 19.36 -7.68
C HIS A 109 -0.89 20.27 -8.34
N THR A 110 0.27 19.70 -8.67
CA THR A 110 1.33 20.35 -9.46
C THR A 110 1.46 19.62 -10.79
N GLY A 111 1.57 20.35 -11.91
CA GLY A 111 1.74 19.73 -13.25
C GLY A 111 0.68 20.10 -14.31
N GLY A 112 -0.05 21.20 -14.13
CA GLY A 112 -1.05 21.68 -15.10
C GLY A 112 -2.44 21.04 -14.93
N ASN A 113 -3.33 21.30 -15.88
CA ASN A 113 -4.77 20.98 -15.78
C ASN A 113 -5.09 19.47 -15.72
N ASP A 114 -4.17 18.60 -16.14
CA ASP A 114 -4.40 17.16 -16.14
C ASP A 114 -3.89 16.47 -14.87
N ALA A 115 -3.08 17.16 -14.06
CA ALA A 115 -2.56 16.62 -12.80
C ALA A 115 -3.65 16.34 -11.76
N SER A 116 -4.76 17.10 -11.78
CA SER A 116 -5.92 16.86 -10.91
C SER A 116 -6.80 15.70 -11.37
N LYS A 117 -6.58 15.19 -12.59
CA LYS A 117 -7.35 14.07 -13.18
C LYS A 117 -6.58 12.75 -13.13
N ALA A 118 -5.31 12.78 -12.72
CA ALA A 118 -4.51 11.58 -12.57
C ALA A 118 -5.14 10.64 -11.54
N ASP A 119 -5.15 9.34 -11.83
CA ASP A 119 -5.59 8.33 -10.89
C ASP A 119 -4.62 8.21 -9.70
N SER A 120 -5.10 7.58 -8.62
CA SER A 120 -4.29 7.44 -7.43
C SER A 120 -3.05 6.60 -7.69
N ASP A 121 -3.06 5.60 -8.59
CA ASP A 121 -1.91 4.77 -8.90
C ASP A 121 -0.74 5.59 -9.50
N THR A 122 -1.05 6.52 -10.39
CA THR A 122 -0.10 7.52 -10.91
C THR A 122 0.42 8.43 -9.79
N ALA A 123 -0.40 8.72 -8.79
CA ALA A 123 -0.06 9.51 -7.61
C ALA A 123 0.51 8.68 -6.43
N LYS A 124 1.15 7.52 -6.69
CA LYS A 124 1.72 6.61 -5.66
C LYS A 124 0.66 6.12 -4.66
N GLY A 125 -0.55 5.93 -5.18
CA GLY A 125 -1.78 5.56 -4.50
C GLY A 125 -2.37 6.63 -3.58
N LEU A 126 -1.93 7.89 -3.64
CA LEU A 126 -2.58 8.96 -2.86
C LEU A 126 -3.85 9.42 -3.55
N GLU A 127 -4.94 9.50 -2.79
CA GLU A 127 -6.21 10.00 -3.27
C GLU A 127 -6.21 11.54 -3.34
N ALA A 128 -6.92 12.10 -4.32
CA ALA A 128 -7.08 13.55 -4.46
C ALA A 128 -7.84 14.18 -3.28
N GLN A 129 -8.60 13.37 -2.54
CA GLN A 129 -9.29 13.76 -1.33
C GLN A 129 -9.06 12.72 -0.24
N LEU A 130 -8.58 13.17 0.91
CA LEU A 130 -8.36 12.35 2.10
C LEU A 130 -9.32 12.75 3.21
N LEU A 131 -10.01 11.75 3.79
CA LEU A 131 -10.91 11.93 4.92
C LEU A 131 -10.22 11.41 6.19
N LEU A 132 -10.11 12.26 7.20
CA LEU A 132 -9.43 11.95 8.46
C LEU A 132 -10.34 12.27 9.63
N SER A 133 -10.23 11.48 10.71
CA SER A 133 -10.95 11.74 11.95
C SER A 133 -10.10 11.30 13.14
N LYS A 134 -10.32 11.92 14.30
CA LYS A 134 -9.70 11.48 15.55
C LYS A 134 -10.08 10.01 15.82
N GLY A 135 -9.10 9.21 16.23
CA GLY A 135 -9.26 7.77 16.43
C GLY A 135 -9.13 6.93 15.16
N ALA A 136 -9.01 7.53 13.97
CA ALA A 136 -8.79 6.78 12.75
C ALA A 136 -7.40 6.14 12.73
N ARG A 137 -7.34 4.87 12.35
CA ARG A 137 -6.08 4.17 12.05
C ARG A 137 -5.63 4.54 10.64
N VAL A 138 -4.37 4.95 10.50
CA VAL A 138 -3.79 5.41 9.24
C VAL A 138 -2.47 4.72 8.98
N MET A 139 -2.10 4.63 7.69
CA MET A 139 -0.82 4.09 7.24
C MET A 139 -0.08 5.16 6.44
N LEU A 140 1.20 5.35 6.74
CA LEU A 140 2.07 6.23 5.97
C LEU A 140 2.34 5.63 4.59
N LYS A 141 2.30 6.49 3.56
CA LYS A 141 2.53 6.12 2.16
C LYS A 141 3.85 6.67 1.61
N ALA A 142 4.68 7.25 2.48
CA ALA A 142 5.93 7.89 2.15
C ALA A 142 6.98 7.62 3.22
N ASN A 143 8.25 7.70 2.82
CA ASN A 143 9.38 7.63 3.74
C ASN A 143 9.70 9.05 4.21
N LEU A 144 9.31 9.37 5.44
CA LEU A 144 9.55 10.70 6.03
C LEU A 144 10.86 10.71 6.82
N SER A 145 11.11 9.65 7.59
CA SER A 145 12.36 9.47 8.32
C SER A 145 12.61 7.98 8.55
N VAL A 146 13.42 7.39 7.69
CA VAL A 146 13.77 5.96 7.76
C VAL A 146 14.53 5.66 9.05
N GLU A 147 15.40 6.57 9.50
CA GLU A 147 16.19 6.41 10.73
C GLU A 147 15.33 6.30 11.98
N THR A 148 14.19 6.99 12.02
CA THR A 148 13.27 6.99 13.17
C THR A 148 12.09 6.03 12.99
N GLY A 149 12.03 5.29 11.88
CA GLY A 149 10.96 4.32 11.59
C GLY A 149 9.67 4.91 11.00
N LEU A 150 9.67 6.19 10.60
CA LEU A 150 8.57 6.82 9.87
C LEU A 150 8.71 6.55 8.36
N ALA A 151 8.38 5.31 7.98
CA ALA A 151 8.50 4.80 6.62
C ALA A 151 7.13 4.45 6.02
N ASN A 152 7.11 4.21 4.71
CA ASN A 152 5.94 3.66 4.04
C ASN A 152 5.54 2.33 4.68
N GLY A 153 4.26 2.18 5.03
CA GLY A 153 3.73 1.03 5.75
C GLY A 153 3.63 1.21 7.27
N SER A 154 4.26 2.24 7.85
CA SER A 154 4.12 2.52 9.29
C SER A 154 2.66 2.89 9.60
N VAL A 155 2.09 2.23 10.62
CA VAL A 155 0.68 2.40 11.04
C VAL A 155 0.61 3.15 12.35
N GLY A 156 -0.38 4.04 12.48
CA GLY A 156 -0.68 4.75 13.72
C GLY A 156 -2.16 5.10 13.85
N THR A 157 -2.52 5.76 14.95
CA THR A 157 -3.86 6.26 15.22
C THR A 157 -3.81 7.78 15.34
N ILE A 158 -4.76 8.47 14.74
CA ILE A 158 -4.86 9.93 14.84
C ILE A 158 -5.33 10.31 16.25
N ASP A 159 -4.46 10.96 17.01
CA ASP A 159 -4.81 11.47 18.34
C ASP A 159 -5.59 12.80 18.28
N ASP A 160 -5.18 13.70 17.38
CA ASP A 160 -5.85 14.99 17.14
C ASP A 160 -5.51 15.54 15.75
N ILE A 161 -6.26 16.55 15.30
CA ILE A 161 -6.06 17.22 14.01
C ILE A 161 -5.98 18.73 14.22
N TYR A 162 -4.80 19.30 14.01
CA TYR A 162 -4.56 20.74 14.06
C TYR A 162 -4.48 21.32 12.63
N LEU A 163 -5.35 22.29 12.33
CA LEU A 163 -5.25 23.07 11.10
C LEU A 163 -4.29 24.24 11.32
N LEU A 164 -3.11 24.17 10.73
CA LEU A 164 -2.20 25.29 10.66
C LEU A 164 -2.74 26.29 9.64
N PHE A 165 -3.36 27.36 10.13
CA PHE A 165 -3.58 28.55 9.33
C PHE A 165 -2.24 29.27 9.20
N GLN A 166 -1.55 29.11 8.07
CA GLN A 166 -0.56 30.10 7.68
C GLN A 166 -1.30 31.40 7.36
N LEU A 167 -1.28 32.34 8.29
CA LEU A 167 -1.45 33.76 7.99
C LEU A 167 -0.35 34.11 6.99
N LEU A 168 -0.69 34.15 5.70
CA LEU A 168 0.05 35.00 4.77
C LEU A 168 -0.10 36.42 5.32
N PHE A 169 0.91 36.88 6.05
CA PHE A 169 1.10 38.31 6.23
C PHE A 169 1.38 38.91 4.85
N LEU A 170 0.62 39.96 4.56
CA LEU A 170 0.66 40.82 3.36
C LEU A 170 2.07 41.13 2.85
#